data_AF-A0A833AN25-F1
#
_entry.id   AF-A0A833AN25-F1
#
_cell.length_a   1.000
_cell.length_b   1.000
_cell.length_c   1.000
_cell.angle_alpha   90.00
_cell.angle_beta   90.00
_cell.angle_gamma   90.00
#
_symmetry.space_group_name_H-M   'P 1'
#
loop_
_entity.id
_entity.type
_entity.pdbx_description
1 polymer ?
#
loop_
_entity_poly.entity_id
_entity_poly.type
_entity_poly.pdbx_seq_one_letter_code
_entity_poly.pdbx_strand_id
1 'polypeptide(L)'
;MKRIWQINLLFTFLFALLFSSELRSMPVNAETDSLRKAIHILQAKLDSLNLSRSARMNEFGVVNSQINDLKLNLSKNQQPLLEFRLKAAMKNSRELADNIAGIDRKINETKSMLQNCFNTAISALDDEIQHLLQQGESSQLKSKKLGRVQYLSREKSNYLEQLNSIKINVSEWQNIKPEPGDSEQRMRMKLDILEDKAAKLERAILQRDGRLQEHQKDYKMQKELLSFYLDLSRTVEEEEGIIDRNRIDEINDHAASLAKRIEGLAAELAENRLNLVHLQAKIEQFRTKIVEMNK
;
A
#
# COMPACT_ATOMS: atom_id res chain seq x y z
N MET A 1 -11.91 -20.23 30.87
CA MET A 1 -11.95 -19.37 29.67
C MET A 1 -11.47 -17.92 29.87
N LYS A 2 -11.51 -17.31 31.08
CA LYS A 2 -11.05 -15.91 31.29
C LYS A 2 -9.52 -15.68 31.19
N ARG A 3 -8.68 -16.72 31.36
CA ARG A 3 -7.21 -16.59 31.33
C ARG A 3 -6.59 -16.45 29.93
N ILE A 4 -7.26 -16.94 28.88
CA ILE A 4 -6.73 -16.89 27.49
C ILE A 4 -6.87 -15.48 26.91
N TRP A 5 -7.89 -14.73 27.30
CA TRP A 5 -8.10 -13.34 26.86
C TRP A 5 -7.06 -12.37 27.45
N GLN A 6 -6.62 -12.58 28.69
CA GLN A 6 -5.64 -11.71 29.33
C GLN A 6 -4.22 -11.88 28.76
N ILE A 7 -3.86 -13.07 28.27
CA ILE A 7 -2.54 -13.32 27.66
C ILE A 7 -2.44 -12.68 26.27
N ASN A 8 -3.51 -12.72 25.45
CA ASN A 8 -3.55 -12.06 24.14
C ASN A 8 -3.58 -10.52 24.24
N LEU A 9 -4.21 -9.97 25.30
CA LEU A 9 -4.21 -8.52 25.54
C LEU A 9 -2.83 -8.03 26.00
N LEU A 10 -2.13 -8.80 26.83
CA LEU A 10 -0.77 -8.46 27.26
C LEU A 10 0.24 -8.53 26.11
N PHE A 11 0.12 -9.53 25.22
CA PHE A 11 0.99 -9.64 24.05
C PHE A 11 0.76 -8.49 23.05
N THR A 12 -0.49 -8.12 22.79
CA THR A 12 -0.81 -6.98 21.90
C THR A 12 -0.41 -5.63 22.49
N PHE A 13 -0.48 -5.48 23.81
CA PHE A 13 -0.05 -4.26 24.51
C PHE A 13 1.48 -4.12 24.60
N LEU A 14 2.21 -5.21 24.85
CA LEU A 14 3.68 -5.24 24.81
C LEU A 14 4.22 -5.03 23.38
N PHE A 15 3.52 -5.52 22.35
CA PHE A 15 3.89 -5.27 20.95
C PHE A 15 3.59 -3.83 20.50
N ALA A 16 2.54 -3.20 21.05
CA ALA A 16 2.17 -1.82 20.75
C ALA A 16 3.12 -0.79 21.40
N LEU A 17 3.65 -1.08 22.59
CA LEU A 17 4.55 -0.18 23.32
C LEU A 17 5.98 -0.16 22.76
N LEU A 18 6.45 -1.21 22.08
CA LEU A 18 7.81 -1.28 21.56
C LEU A 18 8.00 -0.69 20.16
N PHE A 19 6.95 -0.37 19.39
CA PHE A 19 7.10 -0.16 17.93
C PHE A 19 6.30 0.99 17.32
N SER A 20 6.04 2.06 18.07
CA SER A 20 5.27 3.21 17.56
C SER A 20 6.08 4.25 16.76
N SER A 21 7.41 4.13 16.63
CA SER A 21 8.22 5.21 16.03
C SER A 21 9.24 4.86 14.93
N GLU A 22 9.65 3.60 14.71
CA GLU A 22 10.85 3.33 13.90
C GLU A 22 10.65 2.72 12.50
N LEU A 23 9.44 2.31 12.12
CA LEU A 23 9.20 1.60 10.84
C LEU A 23 8.75 2.50 9.67
N ARG A 24 8.77 3.83 9.81
CA ARG A 24 8.26 4.74 8.76
C ARG A 24 9.20 4.92 7.57
N SER A 25 10.48 4.58 7.69
CA SER A 25 11.42 4.53 6.58
C SER A 25 12.60 3.64 6.94
N MET A 26 12.64 2.42 6.40
CA MET A 26 13.87 1.63 6.47
C MET A 26 14.90 2.22 5.48
N PRO A 27 16.16 2.44 5.90
CA PRO A 27 17.20 2.93 5.02
C PRO A 27 17.49 1.90 3.92
N VAL A 28 17.87 2.40 2.73
CA VAL A 28 18.21 1.59 1.54
C VAL A 28 19.37 0.61 1.80
N ASN A 29 20.14 0.82 2.88
CA ASN A 29 21.31 0.02 3.26
C ASN A 29 21.05 -0.90 4.47
N ALA A 30 19.80 -1.30 4.72
CA ALA A 30 19.49 -2.20 5.83
C ALA A 30 20.10 -3.60 5.59
N GLU A 31 20.83 -4.14 6.59
CA GLU A 31 21.41 -5.48 6.53
C GLU A 31 20.33 -6.53 6.23
N THR A 32 20.63 -7.52 5.40
CA THR A 32 19.66 -8.54 4.94
C THR A 32 18.96 -9.27 6.09
N ASP A 33 19.64 -9.48 7.22
CA ASP A 33 19.06 -10.06 8.44
C ASP A 33 18.03 -9.16 9.14
N SER A 34 18.22 -7.85 9.09
CA SER A 34 17.24 -6.89 9.62
C SER A 34 15.96 -6.88 8.78
N LEU A 35 16.10 -6.98 7.45
CA LEU A 35 14.99 -7.07 6.51
C LEU A 35 14.21 -8.38 6.66
N ARG A 36 14.91 -9.52 6.85
CA ARG A 36 14.29 -10.82 7.17
C ARG A 36 13.40 -10.74 8.41
N LYS A 37 13.92 -10.15 9.49
CA LYS A 37 13.16 -9.95 10.74
C LYS A 37 11.95 -9.05 10.53
N ALA A 38 12.11 -7.94 9.82
CA ALA A 38 11.03 -7.01 9.53
C ALA A 38 9.91 -7.67 8.71
N ILE A 39 10.26 -8.43 7.68
CA ILE A 39 9.31 -9.21 6.87
C ILE A 39 8.50 -10.15 7.75
N HIS A 40 9.17 -10.94 8.61
CA HIS A 40 8.50 -11.91 9.49
C HIS A 40 7.55 -11.22 10.49
N ILE A 41 7.95 -10.07 11.03
CA ILE A 41 7.11 -9.28 11.96
C ILE A 41 5.87 -8.76 11.23
N LEU A 42 6.05 -8.19 10.03
CA LEU A 42 4.94 -7.64 9.25
C LEU A 42 3.97 -8.73 8.77
N GLN A 43 4.47 -9.92 8.42
CA GLN A 43 3.64 -11.10 8.12
C GLN A 43 2.80 -11.51 9.34
N ALA A 44 3.42 -11.66 10.52
CA ALA A 44 2.69 -12.02 11.73
C ALA A 44 1.63 -10.96 12.12
N LYS A 45 1.93 -9.67 11.92
CA LYS A 45 0.98 -8.58 12.13
C LYS A 45 -0.18 -8.65 11.13
N LEU A 46 0.10 -8.94 9.87
CA LEU A 46 -0.92 -9.10 8.83
C LEU A 46 -1.88 -10.25 9.16
N ASP A 47 -1.35 -11.39 9.60
CA ASP A 47 -2.16 -12.55 10.01
C ASP A 47 -3.06 -12.21 11.21
N SER A 48 -2.51 -11.54 12.22
CA SER A 48 -3.27 -11.08 13.39
C SER A 48 -4.43 -10.15 13.00
N LEU A 49 -4.18 -9.19 12.10
CA LEU A 49 -5.21 -8.28 11.60
C LEU A 49 -6.27 -9.01 10.77
N ASN A 50 -5.88 -9.96 9.92
CA ASN A 50 -6.82 -10.77 9.14
C ASN A 50 -7.72 -11.62 10.04
N LEU A 51 -7.18 -12.22 11.10
CA LEU A 51 -7.96 -12.96 12.10
C LEU A 51 -8.95 -12.04 12.82
N SER A 52 -8.50 -10.85 13.23
CA SER A 52 -9.36 -9.85 13.87
C SER A 52 -10.50 -9.41 12.95
N ARG A 53 -10.20 -9.15 11.67
CA ARG A 53 -11.19 -8.80 10.64
C ARG A 53 -12.24 -9.90 10.49
N SER A 54 -11.80 -11.16 10.37
CA SER A 54 -12.69 -12.31 10.22
C SER A 54 -13.64 -12.45 11.41
N ALA A 55 -13.12 -12.30 12.63
CA ALA A 55 -13.94 -12.32 13.85
C ALA A 55 -15.02 -11.23 13.85
N ARG A 56 -14.66 -9.99 13.46
CA ARG A 56 -15.62 -8.88 13.38
C ARG A 56 -16.63 -9.03 12.26
N MET A 57 -16.24 -9.57 11.11
CA MET A 57 -17.17 -9.90 10.02
C MET A 57 -18.20 -10.95 10.43
N ASN A 58 -17.79 -11.97 11.19
CA ASN A 58 -18.71 -12.97 11.72
C ASN A 58 -19.69 -12.35 12.72
N GLU A 59 -19.20 -11.51 13.63
CA GLU A 59 -20.05 -10.79 14.59
C GLU A 59 -21.05 -9.88 13.87
N PHE A 60 -20.60 -9.15 12.85
CA PHE A 60 -21.45 -8.31 11.99
C PHE A 60 -22.54 -9.13 11.28
N GLY A 61 -22.20 -10.33 10.78
CA GLY A 61 -23.17 -11.26 10.19
C GLY A 61 -24.25 -11.69 11.18
N VAL A 62 -23.87 -12.04 12.40
CA VAL A 62 -24.81 -12.41 13.48
C VAL A 62 -25.76 -11.25 13.81
N VAL A 63 -25.21 -10.03 13.99
CA VAL A 63 -26.01 -8.84 14.30
C VAL A 63 -26.97 -8.50 13.16
N ASN A 64 -26.55 -8.62 11.91
CA ASN A 64 -27.44 -8.38 10.77
C ASN A 64 -28.55 -9.43 10.64
N SER A 65 -28.29 -10.70 10.96
CA SER A 65 -29.34 -11.71 11.05
C SER A 65 -30.38 -11.32 12.11
N GLN A 66 -29.92 -10.90 13.30
CA GLN A 66 -30.81 -10.44 14.37
C GLN A 66 -31.64 -9.21 13.96
N ILE A 67 -31.04 -8.26 13.24
CA ILE A 67 -31.76 -7.10 12.70
C ILE A 67 -32.89 -7.54 11.76
N ASN A 68 -32.61 -8.51 10.87
CA ASN A 68 -33.62 -9.01 9.94
C ASN A 68 -34.78 -9.70 10.68
N ASP A 69 -34.49 -10.53 11.68
CA ASP A 69 -35.50 -11.18 12.50
C ASP A 69 -36.35 -10.14 13.28
N LEU A 70 -35.71 -9.12 13.85
CA LEU A 70 -36.39 -8.05 14.55
C LEU A 70 -37.30 -7.24 13.63
N LYS A 71 -36.86 -6.93 12.40
CA LYS A 71 -37.69 -6.24 11.40
C LYS A 71 -38.91 -7.06 10.99
N LEU A 72 -38.73 -8.36 10.77
CA LEU A 72 -39.83 -9.28 10.43
C LEU A 72 -40.85 -9.43 11.57
N ASN A 73 -40.39 -9.37 12.82
CA ASN A 73 -41.29 -9.44 13.98
C ASN A 73 -41.98 -8.10 14.25
N LEU A 74 -41.31 -6.97 14.01
CA LEU A 74 -41.89 -5.63 14.14
C LEU A 74 -43.03 -5.39 13.13
N SER A 75 -42.88 -5.91 11.91
CA SER A 75 -43.93 -5.81 10.88
C SER A 75 -45.17 -6.65 11.20
N LYS A 76 -45.02 -7.69 12.03
CA LYS A 76 -46.12 -8.54 12.51
C LYS A 76 -46.76 -8.01 13.80
N ASN A 77 -45.97 -7.41 14.69
CA ASN A 77 -46.42 -6.87 15.97
C ASN A 77 -45.64 -5.60 16.31
N GLN A 78 -46.31 -4.45 16.29
CA GLN A 78 -45.73 -3.14 16.59
C GLN A 78 -45.52 -2.95 18.10
N GLN A 79 -44.51 -3.61 18.66
CA GLN A 79 -44.15 -3.47 20.07
C GLN A 79 -42.99 -2.48 20.27
N PRO A 80 -43.13 -1.46 21.15
CA PRO A 80 -42.08 -0.47 21.41
C PRO A 80 -40.72 -1.08 21.85
N LEU A 81 -40.75 -2.19 22.59
CA LEU A 81 -39.54 -2.89 23.04
C LEU A 81 -38.75 -3.50 21.87
N LEU A 82 -39.43 -4.01 20.84
CA LEU A 82 -38.80 -4.54 19.64
C LEU A 82 -38.16 -3.41 18.83
N GLU A 83 -38.80 -2.23 18.77
CA GLU A 83 -38.25 -1.07 18.10
C GLU A 83 -36.96 -0.56 18.78
N PHE A 84 -36.95 -0.52 20.12
CA PHE A 84 -35.75 -0.17 20.89
C PHE A 84 -34.60 -1.15 20.63
N ARG A 85 -34.88 -2.47 20.68
CA ARG A 85 -33.89 -3.52 20.39
C ARG A 85 -33.35 -3.41 18.96
N LEU A 86 -34.22 -3.12 17.99
CA LEU A 86 -33.82 -2.92 16.60
C LEU A 86 -32.89 -1.70 16.45
N LYS A 87 -33.22 -0.57 17.07
CA LYS A 87 -32.35 0.63 17.06
C LYS A 87 -30.98 0.33 17.68
N ALA A 88 -30.93 -0.39 18.80
CA ALA A 88 -29.67 -0.80 19.44
C ALA A 88 -28.85 -1.73 18.54
N ALA A 89 -29.48 -2.74 17.93
CA ALA A 89 -28.80 -3.65 17.01
C ALA A 89 -28.27 -2.94 15.76
N MET A 90 -29.04 -2.00 15.18
CA MET A 90 -28.60 -1.17 14.06
C MET A 90 -27.42 -0.27 14.43
N LYS A 91 -27.39 0.29 15.65
CA LYS A 91 -26.24 1.05 16.15
C LYS A 91 -25.00 0.16 16.25
N ASN A 92 -25.13 -1.02 16.85
CA ASN A 92 -24.03 -1.99 16.97
C ASN A 92 -23.51 -2.43 15.59
N SER A 93 -24.39 -2.68 14.62
CA SER A 93 -24.02 -3.00 13.24
C SER A 93 -23.17 -1.91 12.59
N ARG A 94 -23.51 -0.62 12.81
CA ARG A 94 -22.69 0.51 12.32
C ARG A 94 -21.33 0.56 12.99
N GLU A 95 -21.26 0.42 14.31
CA GLU A 95 -20.00 0.40 15.05
C GLU A 95 -19.09 -0.76 14.60
N LEU A 96 -19.65 -1.94 14.33
CA LEU A 96 -18.91 -3.07 13.77
C LEU A 96 -18.41 -2.78 12.35
N ALA A 97 -19.23 -2.16 11.50
CA ALA A 97 -18.81 -1.77 10.15
C ALA A 97 -17.64 -0.77 10.18
N ASP A 98 -17.69 0.23 11.05
CA ASP A 98 -16.60 1.21 11.22
C ASP A 98 -15.31 0.55 11.74
N ASN A 99 -15.44 -0.40 12.69
CA ASN A 99 -14.31 -1.17 13.19
C ASN A 99 -13.67 -2.05 12.11
N ILE A 100 -14.49 -2.72 11.28
CA ILE A 100 -14.00 -3.52 10.15
C ILE A 100 -13.25 -2.63 9.17
N ALA A 101 -13.82 -1.47 8.81
CA ALA A 101 -13.15 -0.50 7.93
C ALA A 101 -11.82 0.01 8.52
N GLY A 102 -11.75 0.21 9.83
CA GLY A 102 -10.51 0.56 10.53
C GLY A 102 -9.44 -0.55 10.46
N ILE A 103 -9.85 -1.81 10.59
CA ILE A 103 -8.94 -2.97 10.45
C ILE A 103 -8.48 -3.11 9.00
N ASP A 104 -9.36 -2.92 8.03
CA ASP A 104 -9.03 -2.98 6.60
C ASP A 104 -7.97 -1.95 6.20
N ARG A 105 -8.06 -0.71 6.73
CA ARG A 105 -7.00 0.30 6.53
C ARG A 105 -5.65 -0.18 7.07
N LYS A 106 -5.61 -0.72 8.29
CA LYS A 106 -4.37 -1.24 8.91
C LYS A 106 -3.80 -2.44 8.14
N ILE A 107 -4.65 -3.31 7.60
CA ILE A 107 -4.24 -4.42 6.72
C ILE A 107 -3.56 -3.85 5.48
N ASN A 108 -4.16 -2.87 4.81
CA ASN A 108 -3.61 -2.26 3.60
C ASN A 108 -2.27 -1.54 3.87
N GLU A 109 -2.19 -0.78 4.96
CA GLU A 109 -0.93 -0.15 5.42
C GLU A 109 0.16 -1.20 5.67
N THR A 110 -0.17 -2.29 6.37
CA THR A 110 0.79 -3.36 6.67
C THR A 110 1.23 -4.10 5.40
N LYS A 111 0.31 -4.34 4.44
CA LYS A 111 0.67 -4.90 3.13
C LYS A 111 1.60 -3.99 2.34
N SER A 112 1.38 -2.68 2.37
CA SER A 112 2.27 -1.70 1.70
C SER A 112 3.66 -1.68 2.33
N MET A 113 3.76 -1.68 3.66
CA MET A 113 5.04 -1.80 4.36
C MET A 113 5.75 -3.11 4.01
N LEU A 114 5.00 -4.21 3.93
CA LEU A 114 5.52 -5.53 3.60
C LEU A 114 6.04 -5.59 2.15
N GLN A 115 5.32 -5.01 1.18
CA GLN A 115 5.80 -4.88 -0.20
C GLN A 115 7.10 -4.07 -0.29
N ASN A 116 7.17 -2.93 0.40
CA ASN A 116 8.40 -2.12 0.44
C ASN A 116 9.57 -2.90 1.04
N CYS A 117 9.33 -3.66 2.11
CA CYS A 117 10.36 -4.53 2.71
C CYS A 117 10.82 -5.62 1.72
N PHE A 118 9.90 -6.27 1.01
CA PHE A 118 10.26 -7.26 -0.01
C PHE A 118 11.07 -6.66 -1.14
N ASN A 119 10.66 -5.51 -1.69
CA ASN A 119 11.41 -4.83 -2.75
C ASN A 119 12.82 -4.45 -2.29
N THR A 120 12.95 -3.94 -1.06
CA THR A 120 14.26 -3.58 -0.47
C THR A 120 15.12 -4.82 -0.24
N ALA A 121 14.53 -5.92 0.27
CA ALA A 121 15.24 -7.18 0.47
C ALA A 121 15.70 -7.81 -0.85
N ILE A 122 14.87 -7.76 -1.89
CA ILE A 122 15.22 -8.24 -3.23
C ILE A 122 16.42 -7.45 -3.78
N SER A 123 16.40 -6.12 -3.67
CA SER A 123 17.52 -5.28 -4.10
C SER A 123 18.81 -5.61 -3.32
N ALA A 124 18.73 -5.72 -2.00
CA ALA A 124 19.88 -6.05 -1.16
C ALA A 124 20.45 -7.45 -1.46
N LEU A 125 19.59 -8.43 -1.77
CA LEU A 125 20.01 -9.75 -2.22
C LEU A 125 20.70 -9.70 -3.59
N ASP A 126 20.21 -8.87 -4.50
CA ASP A 126 20.86 -8.66 -5.81
C ASP A 126 22.25 -8.06 -5.67
N ASP A 127 22.40 -7.06 -4.78
CA ASP A 127 23.70 -6.45 -4.49
C ASP A 127 24.66 -7.46 -3.83
N GLU A 128 24.18 -8.29 -2.88
CA GLU A 128 24.97 -9.35 -2.24
C GLU A 128 25.41 -10.41 -3.26
N ILE A 129 24.52 -10.82 -4.17
CA ILE A 129 24.84 -11.77 -5.26
C ILE A 129 25.88 -11.18 -6.22
N GLN A 130 25.72 -9.93 -6.66
CA GLN A 130 26.67 -9.28 -7.56
C GLN A 130 28.04 -9.11 -6.92
N HIS A 131 28.08 -8.63 -5.67
CA HIS A 131 29.32 -8.47 -4.92
C HIS A 131 30.03 -9.82 -4.76
N LEU A 132 29.29 -10.88 -4.40
CA LEU A 132 29.84 -12.22 -4.40
C LEU A 132 30.42 -12.52 -5.79
N LEU A 133 29.64 -12.51 -6.87
CA LEU A 133 30.10 -12.88 -8.22
C LEU A 133 31.37 -12.15 -8.67
N GLN A 134 31.56 -10.87 -8.31
CA GLN A 134 32.73 -10.06 -8.65
C GLN A 134 34.03 -10.42 -7.89
N GLN A 135 33.96 -11.08 -6.73
CA GLN A 135 35.16 -11.49 -5.99
C GLN A 135 35.92 -12.62 -6.72
N GLY A 136 37.13 -12.35 -7.22
CA GLY A 136 37.96 -13.33 -7.94
C GLY A 136 38.76 -14.24 -7.01
N GLU A 137 38.52 -15.57 -7.04
CA GLU A 137 39.14 -16.50 -6.08
C GLU A 137 39.34 -17.96 -6.59
N SER A 138 40.12 -18.73 -5.81
CA SER A 138 40.55 -20.12 -6.04
C SER A 138 39.42 -21.17 -6.04
N SER A 139 39.68 -22.39 -6.53
CA SER A 139 38.68 -23.43 -6.81
C SER A 139 37.83 -23.87 -5.61
N GLN A 140 38.38 -23.85 -4.39
CA GLN A 140 37.66 -24.25 -3.17
C GLN A 140 36.74 -23.14 -2.63
N LEU A 141 37.11 -21.88 -2.84
CA LEU A 141 36.28 -20.71 -2.55
C LEU A 141 35.15 -20.58 -3.58
N LYS A 142 35.40 -20.96 -4.84
CA LYS A 142 34.38 -20.99 -5.90
C LYS A 142 33.17 -21.88 -5.55
N SER A 143 33.37 -23.06 -4.95
CA SER A 143 32.25 -23.98 -4.64
C SER A 143 31.36 -23.48 -3.50
N LYS A 144 31.96 -22.96 -2.41
CA LYS A 144 31.22 -22.36 -1.28
C LYS A 144 30.44 -21.12 -1.71
N LYS A 145 31.10 -20.26 -2.50
CA LYS A 145 30.51 -19.06 -3.09
C LYS A 145 29.32 -19.41 -4.00
N LEU A 146 29.47 -20.40 -4.88
CA LEU A 146 28.39 -20.87 -5.74
C LEU A 146 27.20 -21.38 -4.92
N GLY A 147 27.45 -22.12 -3.84
CA GLY A 147 26.40 -22.56 -2.91
C GLY A 147 25.67 -21.39 -2.23
N ARG A 148 26.39 -20.35 -1.81
CA ARG A 148 25.78 -19.13 -1.22
C ARG A 148 24.96 -18.35 -2.24
N VAL A 149 25.46 -18.17 -3.47
CA VAL A 149 24.71 -17.52 -4.56
C VAL A 149 23.42 -18.28 -4.86
N GLN A 150 23.47 -19.61 -4.98
CA GLN A 150 22.27 -20.42 -5.20
C GLN A 150 21.25 -20.28 -4.06
N TYR A 151 21.71 -20.21 -2.81
CA TYR A 151 20.85 -19.97 -1.66
C TYR A 151 20.15 -18.61 -1.73
N LEU A 152 20.91 -17.53 -1.96
CA LEU A 152 20.38 -16.17 -2.06
C LEU A 152 19.42 -16.02 -3.25
N SER A 153 19.73 -16.64 -4.38
CA SER A 153 18.84 -16.64 -5.56
C SER A 153 17.51 -17.35 -5.27
N ARG A 154 17.51 -18.46 -4.51
CA ARG A 154 16.27 -19.12 -4.08
C ARG A 154 15.46 -18.24 -3.13
N GLU A 155 16.14 -17.60 -2.18
CA GLU A 155 15.50 -16.67 -1.25
C GLU A 155 14.86 -15.49 -1.99
N LYS A 156 15.58 -14.90 -2.95
CA LYS A 156 15.06 -13.86 -3.85
C LYS A 156 13.82 -14.34 -4.60
N SER A 157 13.86 -15.54 -5.19
CA SER A 157 12.69 -16.09 -5.89
C SER A 157 11.49 -16.26 -4.96
N ASN A 158 11.71 -16.76 -3.73
CA ASN A 158 10.64 -16.87 -2.73
C ASN A 158 10.06 -15.50 -2.37
N TYR A 159 10.89 -14.47 -2.23
CA TYR A 159 10.43 -13.10 -1.95
C TYR A 159 9.69 -12.49 -3.14
N LEU A 160 10.10 -12.77 -4.38
CA LEU A 160 9.35 -12.37 -5.57
C LEU A 160 7.98 -13.06 -5.64
N GLU A 161 7.91 -14.36 -5.35
CA GLU A 161 6.64 -15.09 -5.27
C GLU A 161 5.72 -14.51 -4.17
N GLN A 162 6.29 -14.23 -2.99
CA GLN A 162 5.55 -13.62 -1.89
C GLN A 162 5.09 -12.20 -2.25
N LEU A 163 5.94 -11.37 -2.85
CA LEU A 163 5.59 -10.04 -3.35
C LEU A 163 4.43 -10.10 -4.34
N ASN A 164 4.50 -11.02 -5.31
CA ASN A 164 3.45 -11.24 -6.31
C ASN A 164 2.14 -11.75 -5.68
N SER A 165 2.24 -12.53 -4.59
CA SER A 165 1.08 -13.00 -3.84
C SER A 165 0.44 -11.92 -2.96
N ILE A 166 1.19 -10.89 -2.57
CA ILE A 166 0.67 -9.71 -1.87
C ILE A 166 -0.07 -8.87 -2.91
N LYS A 167 -1.31 -9.28 -3.15
CA LYS A 167 -2.34 -8.39 -3.65
C LYS A 167 -2.59 -7.37 -2.54
N ILE A 168 -1.89 -6.24 -2.57
CA ILE A 168 -2.54 -5.00 -2.18
C ILE A 168 -3.78 -4.98 -3.03
N ASN A 169 -4.95 -4.98 -2.39
CA ASN A 169 -6.19 -4.87 -3.13
C ASN A 169 -6.05 -3.62 -3.99
N VAL A 170 -5.84 -3.84 -5.29
CA VAL A 170 -5.98 -2.81 -6.29
C VAL A 170 -7.42 -2.38 -6.12
N SER A 171 -7.59 -1.28 -5.41
CA SER A 171 -8.82 -0.54 -5.32
C SER A 171 -10.04 -1.31 -4.78
N GLU A 172 -10.35 -1.19 -3.49
CA GLU A 172 -11.59 -1.68 -2.84
C GLU A 172 -12.88 -1.42 -3.68
N TRP A 173 -12.90 -0.37 -4.49
CA TRP A 173 -13.99 -0.01 -5.40
C TRP A 173 -14.21 -1.00 -6.56
N GLN A 174 -13.20 -1.79 -6.96
CA GLN A 174 -13.31 -2.77 -8.06
C GLN A 174 -14.27 -3.92 -7.70
N ASN A 175 -14.52 -4.15 -6.42
CA ASN A 175 -15.45 -5.19 -5.94
C ASN A 175 -16.90 -4.69 -5.79
N ILE A 176 -17.14 -3.37 -5.75
CA ILE A 176 -18.49 -2.80 -5.60
C ILE A 176 -19.25 -2.98 -6.91
N LYS A 177 -20.18 -3.92 -6.99
CA LYS A 177 -21.01 -4.15 -8.19
C LYS A 177 -22.50 -4.06 -7.84
N PRO A 178 -23.36 -3.73 -8.82
CA PRO A 178 -24.80 -3.82 -8.61
C PRO A 178 -25.20 -5.29 -8.52
N GLU A 179 -25.86 -5.67 -7.41
CA GLU A 179 -26.27 -7.05 -7.14
C GLU A 179 -27.76 -7.25 -7.49
N PRO A 180 -28.15 -8.45 -7.98
CA PRO A 180 -29.56 -8.78 -8.12
C PRO A 180 -30.28 -8.68 -6.77
N GLY A 181 -31.33 -7.86 -6.67
CA GLY A 181 -32.06 -7.62 -5.42
C GLY A 181 -31.55 -6.44 -4.58
N ASP A 182 -30.58 -5.66 -5.06
CA ASP A 182 -30.27 -4.37 -4.46
C ASP A 182 -31.49 -3.43 -4.51
N SER A 183 -31.82 -2.81 -3.38
CA SER A 183 -32.81 -1.71 -3.36
C SER A 183 -32.21 -0.44 -3.96
N GLU A 184 -33.07 0.47 -4.45
CA GLU A 184 -32.63 1.77 -4.98
C GLU A 184 -31.74 2.51 -3.97
N GLN A 185 -32.11 2.48 -2.68
CA GLN A 185 -31.37 3.11 -1.60
C GLN A 185 -29.98 2.48 -1.38
N ARG A 186 -29.87 1.15 -1.52
CA ARG A 186 -28.58 0.44 -1.45
C ARG A 186 -27.71 0.75 -2.68
N MET A 187 -28.31 0.89 -3.86
CA MET A 187 -27.59 1.30 -5.07
C MET A 187 -27.09 2.74 -4.98
N ARG A 188 -27.88 3.68 -4.47
CA ARG A 188 -27.46 5.07 -4.20
C ARG A 188 -26.30 5.13 -3.20
N MET A 189 -26.37 4.37 -2.11
CA MET A 189 -25.27 4.30 -1.14
C MET A 189 -23.96 3.75 -1.76
N LYS A 190 -24.06 2.71 -2.61
CA LYS A 190 -22.90 2.18 -3.36
C LYS A 190 -22.36 3.23 -4.34
N LEU A 191 -23.23 3.99 -5.00
CA LEU A 191 -22.87 5.08 -5.92
C LEU A 191 -22.12 6.20 -5.18
N ASP A 192 -22.62 6.68 -4.05
CA ASP A 192 -21.98 7.74 -3.25
C ASP A 192 -20.55 7.36 -2.83
N ILE A 193 -20.34 6.09 -2.46
CA ILE A 193 -19.00 5.56 -2.12
C ILE A 193 -18.08 5.61 -3.34
N LEU A 194 -18.57 5.24 -4.53
CA LEU A 194 -17.78 5.27 -5.76
C LEU A 194 -17.44 6.72 -6.16
N GLU A 195 -18.39 7.64 -6.05
CA GLU A 195 -18.21 9.06 -6.36
C GLU A 195 -17.22 9.74 -5.40
N ASP A 196 -17.29 9.47 -4.09
CA ASP A 196 -16.30 9.97 -3.12
C ASP A 196 -14.89 9.42 -3.41
N LYS A 197 -14.79 8.14 -3.80
CA LYS A 197 -13.51 7.55 -4.21
C LYS A 197 -12.97 8.18 -5.49
N ALA A 198 -13.82 8.49 -6.46
CA ALA A 198 -13.42 9.16 -7.70
C ALA A 198 -12.90 10.57 -7.42
N ALA A 199 -13.64 11.34 -6.63
CA ALA A 199 -13.23 12.69 -6.24
C ALA A 199 -11.89 12.69 -5.47
N LYS A 200 -11.66 11.72 -4.59
CA LYS A 200 -10.37 11.55 -3.89
C LYS A 200 -9.24 11.21 -4.85
N LEU A 201 -9.49 10.32 -5.81
CA LEU A 201 -8.50 9.92 -6.80
C LEU A 201 -8.15 11.09 -7.74
N GLU A 202 -9.13 11.88 -8.16
CA GLU A 202 -8.94 13.11 -8.95
C GLU A 202 -8.05 14.12 -8.21
N ARG A 203 -8.32 14.39 -6.92
CA ARG A 203 -7.47 15.28 -6.11
C ARG A 203 -6.04 14.74 -6.00
N ALA A 204 -5.89 13.43 -5.83
CA ALA A 204 -4.56 12.80 -5.74
C ALA A 204 -3.80 12.89 -7.06
N ILE A 205 -4.47 12.71 -8.21
CA ILE A 205 -3.89 12.90 -9.55
C ILE A 205 -3.43 14.36 -9.70
N LEU A 206 -4.29 15.32 -9.38
CA LEU A 206 -3.96 16.75 -9.51
C LEU A 206 -2.74 17.14 -8.66
N GLN A 207 -2.67 16.67 -7.41
CA GLN A 207 -1.51 16.90 -6.54
C GLN A 207 -0.24 16.26 -7.07
N ARG A 208 -0.32 15.02 -7.57
CA ARG A 208 0.83 14.30 -8.13
C ARG A 208 1.31 14.93 -9.44
N ASP A 209 0.39 15.38 -10.30
CA ASP A 209 0.72 16.11 -11.53
C ASP A 209 1.46 17.41 -11.20
N GLY A 210 1.03 18.14 -10.17
CA GLY A 210 1.76 19.32 -9.69
C GLY A 210 3.19 19.01 -9.26
N ARG A 211 3.39 17.93 -8.48
CA ARG A 211 4.73 17.48 -8.07
C ARG A 211 5.59 16.99 -9.23
N LEU A 212 5.00 16.33 -10.21
CA LEU A 212 5.70 15.89 -11.41
C LEU A 212 6.23 17.10 -12.19
N GLN A 213 5.40 18.14 -12.35
CA GLN A 213 5.80 19.39 -13.01
C GLN A 213 6.92 20.11 -12.25
N GLU A 214 6.86 20.13 -10.92
CA GLU A 214 7.91 20.69 -10.07
C GLU A 214 9.24 19.95 -10.28
N HIS A 215 9.25 18.62 -10.17
CA HIS A 215 10.46 17.84 -10.42
C HIS A 215 10.98 17.95 -11.84
N GLN A 216 10.10 18.08 -12.85
CA GLN A 216 10.52 18.32 -14.24
C GLN A 216 11.21 19.68 -14.40
N LYS A 217 10.72 20.73 -13.72
CA LYS A 217 11.37 22.05 -13.70
C LYS A 217 12.73 21.97 -12.99
N ASP A 218 12.80 21.31 -11.84
CA ASP A 218 14.05 21.13 -11.09
C ASP A 218 15.07 20.34 -11.92
N TYR A 219 14.65 19.27 -12.56
CA TYR A 219 15.50 18.47 -13.44
C TYR A 219 16.06 19.29 -14.61
N LYS A 220 15.21 20.12 -15.23
CA LYS A 220 15.66 21.03 -16.30
C LYS A 220 16.70 22.02 -15.80
N MET A 221 16.46 22.64 -14.65
CA MET A 221 17.41 23.57 -14.02
C MET A 221 18.74 22.89 -13.69
N GLN A 222 18.71 21.67 -13.12
CA GLN A 222 19.93 20.91 -12.83
C GLN A 222 20.71 20.54 -14.09
N LYS A 223 20.02 20.22 -15.19
CA LYS A 223 20.67 19.99 -16.49
C LYS A 223 21.32 21.25 -17.06
N GLU A 224 20.64 22.39 -16.97
CA GLU A 224 21.19 23.69 -17.39
C GLU A 224 22.43 24.07 -16.56
N LEU A 225 22.36 23.86 -15.24
CA LEU A 225 23.50 24.07 -14.34
C LEU A 225 24.67 23.15 -14.69
N LEU A 226 24.40 21.85 -14.93
CA LEU A 226 25.41 20.90 -15.35
C LEU A 226 26.07 21.31 -16.67
N SER A 227 25.29 21.73 -17.67
CA SER A 227 25.85 22.21 -18.94
C SER A 227 26.73 23.43 -18.75
N PHE A 228 26.31 24.38 -17.89
CA PHE A 228 27.12 25.55 -17.56
C PHE A 228 28.46 25.16 -16.95
N TYR A 229 28.48 24.25 -15.97
CA TYR A 229 29.72 23.78 -15.36
C TYR A 229 30.62 23.03 -16.34
N LEU A 230 30.05 22.23 -17.25
CA LEU A 230 30.81 21.53 -18.30
C LEU A 230 31.39 22.49 -19.34
N ASP A 231 30.69 23.58 -19.66
CA ASP A 231 31.20 24.61 -20.56
C ASP A 231 32.30 25.45 -19.89
N LEU A 232 32.13 25.76 -18.60
CA LEU A 232 33.17 26.40 -17.78
C LEU A 232 34.43 25.53 -17.71
N SER A 233 34.26 24.20 -17.54
CA SER A 233 35.38 23.27 -17.47
C SER A 233 36.14 23.09 -18.78
N ARG A 234 35.56 23.49 -19.90
CA ARG A 234 36.22 23.49 -21.22
C ARG A 234 36.94 24.80 -21.52
N THR A 235 36.59 25.87 -20.82
CA THR A 235 37.09 27.24 -21.08
C THR A 235 38.17 27.69 -20.10
N VAL A 236 38.25 27.09 -18.92
CA VAL A 236 39.28 27.34 -17.91
C VAL A 236 40.25 26.16 -17.87
N GLU A 237 41.56 26.42 -17.92
CA GLU A 237 42.58 25.36 -17.83
C GLU A 237 42.52 24.69 -16.44
N GLU A 238 42.53 23.34 -16.41
CA GLU A 238 42.42 22.55 -15.18
C GLU A 238 43.46 22.90 -14.10
N GLU A 239 44.58 23.53 -14.49
CA GLU A 239 45.68 23.92 -13.60
C GLU A 239 45.33 25.09 -12.65
N GLU A 240 44.28 25.89 -12.92
CA GLU A 240 43.90 26.98 -12.03
C GLU A 240 43.13 26.51 -10.77
N GLY A 241 42.72 25.23 -10.69
CA GLY A 241 42.04 24.67 -9.50
C GLY A 241 40.65 25.26 -9.23
N ILE A 242 40.08 26.01 -10.18
CA ILE A 242 38.80 26.73 -10.04
C ILE A 242 37.59 25.78 -10.17
N ILE A 243 37.75 24.64 -10.87
CA ILE A 243 36.64 23.72 -11.17
C ILE A 243 36.65 22.55 -10.18
N ASP A 244 35.66 22.54 -9.29
CA ASP A 244 35.41 21.42 -8.39
C ASP A 244 34.69 20.28 -9.14
N ARG A 245 35.45 19.25 -9.54
CA ARG A 245 34.89 18.05 -10.19
C ARG A 245 33.86 17.34 -9.30
N ASN A 246 34.01 17.37 -7.98
CA ASN A 246 33.03 16.76 -7.07
C ASN A 246 31.68 17.47 -7.20
N ARG A 247 31.68 18.78 -7.44
CA ARG A 247 30.45 19.54 -7.62
C ARG A 247 29.71 19.17 -8.91
N ILE A 248 30.45 18.89 -9.99
CA ILE A 248 29.89 18.41 -11.26
C ILE A 248 29.24 17.03 -11.06
N ASP A 249 29.92 16.13 -10.36
CA ASP A 249 29.42 14.80 -10.05
C ASP A 249 28.16 14.87 -9.17
N GLU A 250 28.14 15.71 -8.13
CA GLU A 250 26.97 15.95 -7.29
C GLU A 250 25.75 16.43 -8.08
N ILE A 251 25.94 17.38 -8.99
CA ILE A 251 24.86 17.93 -9.83
C ILE A 251 24.33 16.83 -10.77
N ASN A 252 25.24 16.04 -11.34
CA ASN A 252 24.88 14.94 -12.24
C ASN A 252 24.11 13.83 -11.50
N ASP A 253 24.55 13.44 -10.30
CA ASP A 253 23.86 12.47 -9.45
C ASP A 253 22.47 12.96 -9.04
N HIS A 254 22.36 14.25 -8.69
CA HIS A 254 21.07 14.84 -8.35
C HIS A 254 20.12 14.87 -9.56
N ALA A 255 20.62 15.19 -10.75
CA ALA A 255 19.84 15.13 -12.00
C ALA A 255 19.38 13.69 -12.31
N ALA A 256 20.26 12.69 -12.15
CA ALA A 256 19.92 11.29 -12.35
C ALA A 256 18.83 10.81 -11.35
N SER A 257 18.95 11.21 -10.09
CA SER A 257 17.96 10.93 -9.05
C SER A 257 16.59 11.54 -9.36
N LEU A 258 16.56 12.80 -9.81
CA LEU A 258 15.34 13.47 -10.25
C LEU A 258 14.72 12.78 -11.47
N ALA A 259 15.51 12.36 -12.45
CA ALA A 259 15.02 11.62 -13.63
C ALA A 259 14.28 10.34 -13.22
N LYS A 260 14.87 9.54 -12.31
CA LYS A 260 14.23 8.32 -11.79
C LYS A 260 12.94 8.61 -11.02
N ARG A 261 12.90 9.69 -10.24
CA ARG A 261 11.68 10.12 -9.52
C ARG A 261 10.57 10.58 -10.47
N ILE A 262 10.93 11.32 -11.52
CA ILE A 262 9.99 11.75 -12.57
C ILE A 262 9.37 10.53 -13.25
N GLU A 263 10.20 9.55 -13.63
CA GLU A 263 9.74 8.33 -14.29
C GLU A 263 8.78 7.52 -13.40
N GLY A 264 9.15 7.31 -12.12
CA GLY A 264 8.30 6.61 -11.15
C GLY A 264 6.96 7.31 -10.93
N LEU A 265 6.97 8.64 -10.73
CA LEU A 265 5.74 9.43 -10.56
C LEU A 265 4.87 9.43 -11.81
N ALA A 266 5.47 9.48 -13.01
CA ALA A 266 4.74 9.43 -14.26
C ALA A 266 4.03 8.07 -14.45
N ALA A 267 4.69 6.96 -14.11
CA ALA A 267 4.08 5.63 -14.14
C ALA A 267 2.92 5.51 -13.14
N GLU A 268 3.10 5.98 -11.89
CA GLU A 268 2.01 6.01 -10.89
C GLU A 268 0.83 6.88 -11.35
N LEU A 269 1.09 8.02 -11.98
CA LEU A 269 0.05 8.89 -12.51
C LEU A 269 -0.73 8.23 -13.65
N ALA A 270 -0.04 7.54 -14.56
CA ALA A 270 -0.69 6.79 -15.63
C ALA A 270 -1.63 5.71 -15.07
N GLU A 271 -1.18 4.96 -14.06
CA GLU A 271 -2.01 3.97 -13.39
C GLU A 271 -3.22 4.59 -12.68
N ASN A 272 -3.02 5.70 -11.95
CA ASN A 272 -4.11 6.39 -11.27
C ASN A 272 -5.16 6.94 -12.25
N ARG A 273 -4.74 7.49 -13.39
CA ARG A 273 -5.63 7.95 -14.46
C ARG A 273 -6.44 6.81 -15.05
N LEU A 274 -5.81 5.67 -15.31
CA LEU A 274 -6.52 4.46 -15.79
C LEU A 274 -7.56 3.99 -14.76
N ASN A 275 -7.18 3.95 -13.48
CA ASN A 275 -8.09 3.61 -12.39
C ASN A 275 -9.28 4.58 -12.29
N LEU A 276 -9.08 5.88 -12.51
CA LEU A 276 -10.15 6.86 -12.54
C LEU A 276 -11.15 6.59 -13.68
N VAL A 277 -10.64 6.30 -14.90
CA VAL A 277 -11.49 5.95 -16.05
C VAL A 277 -12.35 4.73 -15.75
N HIS A 278 -11.76 3.68 -15.19
CA HIS A 278 -12.50 2.48 -14.80
C HIS A 278 -13.55 2.75 -13.71
N LEU A 279 -13.23 3.61 -12.74
CA LEU A 279 -14.15 3.99 -11.67
C LEU A 279 -15.32 4.81 -12.21
N GLN A 280 -15.07 5.78 -13.11
CA GLN A 280 -16.09 6.57 -13.79
C GLN A 280 -17.02 5.70 -14.63
N ALA A 281 -16.48 4.74 -15.40
CA ALA A 281 -17.29 3.78 -16.14
C ALA A 281 -18.24 2.98 -15.22
N LYS A 282 -17.79 2.67 -14.00
CA LYS A 282 -18.59 1.94 -13.01
C LYS A 282 -19.67 2.81 -12.38
N ILE A 283 -19.37 4.06 -12.09
CA ILE A 283 -20.34 5.07 -11.63
C ILE A 283 -21.48 5.17 -12.65
N GLU A 284 -21.16 5.25 -13.94
CA GLU A 284 -22.18 5.31 -15.01
C GLU A 284 -23.04 4.04 -15.10
N GLN A 285 -22.46 2.86 -14.86
CA GLN A 285 -23.23 1.62 -14.76
C GLN A 285 -24.26 1.67 -13.62
N PHE A 286 -23.87 2.21 -12.46
CA PHE A 286 -24.79 2.38 -11.32
C PHE A 286 -25.89 3.41 -11.62
N ARG A 287 -25.53 4.56 -12.21
CA ARG A 287 -26.50 5.60 -12.61
C ARG A 287 -27.55 5.05 -13.57
N THR A 288 -27.11 4.32 -14.59
CA THR A 288 -27.99 3.69 -15.57
C THR A 288 -28.97 2.73 -14.91
N LYS A 289 -28.48 1.83 -14.04
CA LYS A 289 -29.35 0.88 -13.33
C LYS A 289 -30.34 1.54 -12.38
N ILE A 290 -29.96 2.62 -11.70
CA ILE A 290 -30.89 3.37 -10.83
C ILE A 290 -32.02 3.97 -11.67
N VAL A 291 -31.72 4.51 -12.85
CA VAL A 291 -32.74 5.03 -13.78
C VAL A 291 -33.65 3.92 -14.28
N GLU A 292 -33.11 2.74 -14.62
CA GLU A 292 -33.89 1.57 -15.04
C GLU A 292 -34.85 1.07 -13.97
N MET A 293 -34.46 1.13 -12.69
CA MET A 293 -35.34 0.75 -11.56
C MET A 293 -36.51 1.72 -11.33
N ASN A 294 -36.40 2.95 -11.83
CA ASN A 294 -37.40 4.00 -11.66
C ASN A 294 -38.35 4.14 -12.86
N LYS A 295 -38.23 3.24 -13.85
CA LYS A 295 -39.17 3.08 -14.98
C LYS A 295 -40.11 1.93 -14.72
#